data_AF-A0AA38CLA1-F1
#
_entry.id   AF-A0AA38CLA1-F1
#
_cell.length_a   1.000
_cell.length_b   1.000
_cell.length_c   1.000
_cell.angle_alpha   90.00
_cell.angle_beta   90.00
_cell.angle_gamma   90.00
#
_symmetry.space_group_name_H-M   'P 1'
#
loop_
_entity.id
_entity.type
_entity.pdbx_description
1 polymer ?
#
loop_
_entity_poly.entity_id
_entity_poly.type
_entity_poly.pdbx_seq_one_letter_code
_entity_poly.pdbx_strand_id
1 'polypeptide(L)'
;PQTTIATAIVLCHRFFLRRSHVYHDRFLIATACVFLAAKSEETPRSLNNILVMSYQICHEQDLASFHYLLPNDWFEQYKKCIIKAEHMLLTALDFELTVQHPYGPLMSVLSKIGLAHTPLLNLAWNFINDGLRGSLCLQFKPHHIAAGAVSLAGRVLNFDLSTAPSLWQEFQTTSTIIQ
;
A
#
# COMPACT_ATOMS: atom_id res chain seq x y z
N PRO A 1 4.66 8.03 5.31
CA PRO A 1 5.16 6.81 5.96
C PRO A 1 4.83 5.59 5.10
N GLN A 2 5.58 4.49 5.22
CA GLN A 2 5.34 3.32 4.37
C GLN A 2 3.96 2.69 4.63
N THR A 3 3.49 2.69 5.87
CA THR A 3 2.15 2.22 6.24
C THR A 3 1.06 3.00 5.51
N THR A 4 1.11 4.34 5.53
CA THR A 4 0.18 5.20 4.79
C THR A 4 0.13 4.88 3.28
N ILE A 5 1.30 4.64 2.68
CA ILE A 5 1.39 4.28 1.26
C ILE A 5 0.74 2.92 1.02
N ALA A 6 1.04 1.92 1.87
CA ALA A 6 0.43 0.61 1.80
C ALA A 6 -1.10 0.67 1.97
N THR A 7 -1.62 1.49 2.89
CA THR A 7 -3.06 1.72 3.08
C THR A 7 -3.67 2.28 1.80
N ALA A 8 -3.08 3.34 1.23
CA ALA A 8 -3.56 3.93 -0.01
C ALA A 8 -3.63 2.90 -1.17
N ILE A 9 -2.60 2.05 -1.30
CA ILE A 9 -2.56 0.98 -2.31
C ILE A 9 -3.69 -0.03 -2.08
N VAL A 10 -3.90 -0.49 -0.85
CA VAL A 10 -4.97 -1.46 -0.52
C VAL A 10 -6.36 -0.86 -0.76
N LEU A 11 -6.59 0.40 -0.38
CA LEU A 11 -7.87 1.08 -0.66
C LEU A 11 -8.13 1.18 -2.17
N CYS A 12 -7.09 1.50 -2.95
CA CYS A 12 -7.16 1.56 -4.41
C CYS A 12 -7.51 0.20 -5.03
N HIS A 13 -6.84 -0.88 -4.59
CA HIS A 13 -7.16 -2.25 -5.00
C HIS A 13 -8.60 -2.65 -4.66
N ARG A 14 -9.05 -2.38 -3.42
CA ARG A 14 -10.43 -2.66 -2.97
C ARG A 14 -11.46 -1.88 -3.80
N PHE A 15 -11.17 -0.63 -4.14
CA PHE A 15 -12.04 0.19 -4.98
C PHE A 15 -12.20 -0.39 -6.38
N PHE A 16 -11.09 -0.70 -7.05
CA PHE A 16 -11.12 -1.24 -8.42
C PHE A 16 -11.56 -2.69 -8.52
N LEU A 17 -11.61 -3.42 -7.40
CA LEU A 17 -12.31 -4.69 -7.34
C LEU A 17 -13.84 -4.53 -7.48
N ARG A 18 -14.39 -3.39 -7.04
CA ARG A 18 -15.84 -3.09 -7.06
C ARG A 18 -16.24 -2.17 -8.22
N ARG A 19 -15.31 -1.39 -8.76
CA ARG A 19 -15.53 -0.35 -9.79
C ARG A 19 -14.62 -0.57 -10.98
N SER A 20 -15.13 -0.34 -12.19
CA SER A 20 -14.34 -0.51 -13.41
C SER A 20 -13.35 0.63 -13.63
N HIS A 21 -12.14 0.26 -14.07
CA HIS A 21 -11.09 1.17 -14.55
C HIS A 21 -11.51 1.99 -15.79
N VAL A 22 -12.49 1.52 -16.57
CA VAL A 22 -12.94 2.23 -17.78
C VAL A 22 -13.69 3.52 -17.43
N TYR A 23 -14.42 3.51 -16.31
CA TYR A 23 -15.28 4.64 -15.91
C TYR A 23 -14.63 5.58 -14.88
N HIS A 24 -13.46 5.22 -14.35
CA HIS A 24 -12.81 5.98 -13.27
C HIS A 24 -11.34 6.20 -13.59
N ASP A 25 -10.93 7.47 -13.60
CA ASP A 25 -9.54 7.84 -13.82
C ASP A 25 -8.65 7.30 -12.69
N ARG A 26 -7.66 6.47 -13.07
CA ARG A 26 -6.77 5.79 -12.12
C ARG A 26 -5.91 6.77 -11.30
N PHE A 27 -5.51 7.89 -11.88
CA PHE A 27 -4.64 8.88 -11.22
C PHE A 27 -5.45 9.71 -10.23
N LEU A 28 -6.66 10.10 -10.60
CA LEU A 28 -7.60 10.78 -9.72
C LEU A 28 -7.93 9.91 -8.49
N ILE A 29 -8.29 8.64 -8.74
CA ILE A 29 -8.61 7.69 -7.66
C ILE A 29 -7.38 7.42 -6.78
N ALA A 30 -6.20 7.20 -7.37
CA ALA A 30 -4.97 7.00 -6.60
C ALA A 30 -4.64 8.20 -5.71
N THR A 31 -4.79 9.42 -6.23
CA THR A 31 -4.58 10.66 -5.48
C THR A 31 -5.56 10.78 -4.31
N ALA A 32 -6.83 10.48 -4.55
CA ALA A 32 -7.85 10.46 -3.50
C ALA A 32 -7.59 9.36 -2.46
N CYS A 33 -7.10 8.18 -2.87
CA CYS A 33 -6.68 7.12 -1.94
C CYS A 33 -5.53 7.56 -1.03
N VAL A 34 -4.52 8.25 -1.59
CA VAL A 34 -3.39 8.79 -0.80
C VAL A 34 -3.88 9.84 0.20
N PHE A 35 -4.77 10.74 -0.23
CA PHE A 35 -5.36 11.75 0.65
C PHE A 35 -6.18 11.12 1.78
N LEU A 36 -7.03 10.14 1.46
CA LEU A 36 -7.88 9.45 2.42
C LEU A 36 -7.06 8.60 3.40
N ALA A 37 -6.07 7.85 2.90
CA ALA A 37 -5.18 7.04 3.73
C ALA A 37 -4.32 7.88 4.68
N ALA A 38 -3.85 9.05 4.23
CA ALA A 38 -3.12 9.98 5.09
C ALA A 38 -3.97 10.44 6.28
N LYS A 39 -5.28 10.66 6.07
CA LYS A 39 -6.21 10.98 7.15
C LYS A 39 -6.47 9.78 8.07
N SER A 40 -6.72 8.60 7.52
CA SER A 40 -7.03 7.40 8.33
C SER A 40 -5.85 6.90 9.16
N GLU A 41 -4.62 7.13 8.70
CA GLU A 41 -3.37 6.72 9.37
C GLU A 41 -2.78 7.83 10.25
N GLU A 42 -3.56 8.85 10.61
CA GLU A 42 -3.14 9.98 11.46
C GLU A 42 -1.86 10.67 10.97
N THR A 43 -1.67 10.72 9.65
CA THR A 43 -0.54 11.36 8.96
C THR A 43 -1.02 12.38 7.92
N PRO A 44 -2.00 13.25 8.26
CA PRO A 44 -2.69 14.09 7.29
C PRO A 44 -1.73 15.05 6.60
N ARG A 45 -1.96 15.27 5.31
CA ARG A 45 -1.24 16.25 4.50
C ARG A 45 -2.23 17.24 3.91
N SER A 46 -1.76 18.45 3.66
CA SER A 46 -2.55 19.48 2.97
C SER A 46 -2.99 18.94 1.61
N LEU A 47 -4.30 19.04 1.33
CA LEU A 47 -4.87 18.64 0.05
C LEU A 47 -4.14 19.34 -1.10
N ASN A 48 -3.89 20.64 -0.98
CA ASN A 48 -3.20 21.41 -2.02
C ASN A 48 -1.82 20.84 -2.35
N ASN A 49 -1.06 20.42 -1.34
CA ASN A 49 0.27 19.83 -1.56
C ASN A 49 0.15 18.48 -2.29
N ILE A 50 -0.83 17.66 -1.93
CA ILE A 50 -1.09 16.39 -2.62
C ILE A 50 -1.50 16.63 -4.08
N LEU A 51 -2.33 17.64 -4.35
CA LEU A 51 -2.75 17.98 -5.72
C LEU A 51 -1.57 18.39 -6.60
N VAL A 52 -0.71 19.28 -6.08
CA VAL A 52 0.49 19.73 -6.82
C VAL A 52 1.41 18.55 -7.13
N MET A 53 1.71 17.72 -6.13
CA MET A 53 2.58 16.55 -6.32
C MET A 53 1.96 15.52 -7.28
N SER A 54 0.66 15.26 -7.15
CA SER A 54 -0.09 14.36 -8.04
C SER A 54 0.02 14.83 -9.49
N TYR A 55 -0.21 16.12 -9.74
CA TYR A 55 -0.11 16.67 -11.08
C TYR A 55 1.30 16.50 -11.67
N GLN A 56 2.33 16.87 -10.90
CA GLN A 56 3.73 16.79 -11.36
C GLN A 56 4.11 15.35 -11.71
N ILE A 57 3.69 14.38 -10.90
CA ILE A 57 3.97 12.95 -11.14
C ILE A 57 3.21 12.43 -12.36
N CYS A 58 1.94 12.81 -12.53
CA CYS A 58 1.12 12.28 -13.63
C CYS A 58 1.51 12.84 -15.00
N HIS A 59 2.07 14.04 -15.05
CA HIS A 59 2.45 14.71 -16.30
C HIS A 59 3.97 14.73 -16.53
N GLU A 60 4.76 14.15 -15.62
CA GLU A 60 6.23 14.16 -15.65
C GLU A 60 6.82 15.57 -15.84
N GLN A 61 6.13 16.59 -15.29
CA GLN A 61 6.41 17.99 -15.56
C GLN A 61 6.30 18.83 -14.29
N ASP A 62 7.22 19.79 -14.14
CA ASP A 62 7.17 20.74 -13.04
C ASP A 62 6.08 21.79 -13.26
N LEU A 63 5.18 21.89 -12.29
CA LEU A 63 4.05 22.83 -12.31
C LEU A 63 4.53 24.30 -12.32
N ALA A 64 5.69 24.57 -11.71
CA ALA A 64 6.34 25.89 -11.74
C ALA A 64 6.69 26.34 -13.17
N SER A 65 6.95 25.39 -14.08
CA SER A 65 7.33 25.66 -15.47
C SER A 65 6.12 25.91 -16.38
N PHE A 66 4.90 25.64 -15.92
CA PHE A 66 3.69 25.60 -16.76
C PHE A 66 2.44 26.22 -16.14
N HIS A 67 2.55 26.90 -14.99
CA HIS A 67 1.42 27.58 -14.34
C HIS A 67 0.65 28.53 -15.27
N TYR A 68 1.31 29.09 -16.30
CA TYR A 68 0.71 29.97 -17.29
C TYR A 68 -0.08 29.25 -18.41
N LEU A 69 0.07 27.93 -18.59
CA LEU A 69 -0.68 27.15 -19.58
C LEU A 69 -1.98 26.56 -19.02
N LEU A 70 -2.11 26.49 -17.71
CA LEU A 70 -3.28 25.94 -17.05
C LEU A 70 -4.38 27.01 -16.94
N PRO A 71 -5.65 26.67 -17.19
CA PRO A 71 -6.77 27.58 -16.91
C PRO A 71 -6.73 28.09 -15.46
N ASN A 72 -7.07 29.36 -15.24
CA ASN A 72 -7.06 29.98 -13.90
C ASN A 72 -7.83 29.17 -12.84
N ASP A 73 -8.88 28.46 -13.24
CA ASP A 73 -9.74 27.68 -12.34
C ASP A 73 -9.38 26.19 -12.26
N TRP A 74 -8.37 25.74 -13.01
CA TRP A 74 -8.03 24.32 -13.12
C TRP A 74 -7.77 23.69 -11.75
N PHE A 75 -7.03 24.40 -10.88
CA PHE A 75 -6.67 23.90 -9.57
C PHE A 75 -7.90 23.66 -8.68
N GLU A 76 -8.84 24.61 -8.67
CA GLU A 76 -10.09 24.48 -7.91
C GLU A 76 -11.03 23.42 -8.50
N GLN A 77 -11.05 23.24 -9.82
CA GLN A 77 -11.77 22.15 -10.45
C GLN A 77 -11.18 20.79 -10.08
N TYR A 78 -9.86 20.64 -10.15
CA TYR A 78 -9.18 19.38 -9.79
C TYR A 78 -9.39 19.03 -8.31
N LYS A 79 -9.33 20.03 -7.43
CA LYS A 79 -9.67 19.90 -6.01
C LYS A 79 -11.10 19.40 -5.80
N LYS A 80 -12.09 19.95 -6.51
CA LYS A 80 -13.49 19.47 -6.46
C LYS A 80 -13.60 18.01 -6.94
N CYS A 81 -12.88 17.64 -8.00
CA CYS A 81 -12.84 16.26 -8.49
C CYS A 81 -12.26 15.30 -7.45
N ILE A 82 -11.20 15.68 -6.74
CA ILE A 82 -10.61 14.85 -5.68
C ILE A 82 -11.55 14.70 -4.48
N ILE A 83 -12.24 15.76 -4.06
CA ILE A 83 -13.23 15.68 -2.98
C ILE A 83 -14.39 14.75 -3.38
N LYS A 84 -14.84 14.81 -4.64
CA LYS A 84 -15.86 13.89 -5.17
C LYS A 84 -15.34 12.45 -5.21
N ALA A 85 -14.11 12.24 -5.68
CA ALA A 85 -13.47 10.92 -5.72
C ALA A 85 -13.29 10.33 -4.32
N GLU A 86 -12.94 11.15 -3.32
CA GLU A 86 -12.89 10.74 -1.93
C GLU A 86 -14.26 10.25 -1.42
N HIS A 87 -15.33 10.99 -1.70
CA HIS A 87 -16.68 10.54 -1.33
C HIS A 87 -17.03 9.22 -2.03
N MET A 88 -16.69 9.09 -3.31
CA MET A 88 -16.90 7.84 -4.05
C MET A 88 -16.10 6.67 -3.47
N LEU A 89 -14.87 6.91 -2.99
CA LEU A 89 -14.07 5.90 -2.30
C LEU A 89 -14.71 5.46 -0.99
N LEU A 90 -15.11 6.42 -0.14
CA LEU A 90 -15.76 6.13 1.13
C LEU A 90 -17.01 5.26 0.95
N THR A 91 -17.88 5.65 0.01
CA THR A 91 -19.12 4.93 -0.29
C THR A 91 -18.86 3.59 -0.96
N ALA A 92 -17.90 3.50 -1.88
CA ALA A 92 -17.57 2.24 -2.53
C ALA A 92 -16.90 1.22 -1.60
N LEU A 93 -16.26 1.67 -0.51
CA LEU A 93 -15.60 0.84 0.48
C LEU A 93 -16.44 0.61 1.74
N ASP A 94 -17.70 1.04 1.74
CA ASP A 94 -18.60 0.96 2.91
C ASP A 94 -17.98 1.55 4.19
N PHE A 95 -17.16 2.60 4.04
CA PHE A 95 -16.39 3.24 5.12
C PHE A 95 -15.40 2.30 5.85
N GLU A 96 -15.08 1.14 5.29
CA GLU A 96 -14.06 0.22 5.81
C GLU A 96 -12.65 0.67 5.39
N LEU A 97 -12.10 1.63 6.17
CA LEU A 97 -10.78 2.21 5.92
C LEU A 97 -9.65 1.53 6.69
N THR A 98 -9.96 0.65 7.63
CA THR A 98 -8.97 -0.05 8.43
C THR A 98 -8.26 -1.09 7.58
N VAL A 99 -6.93 -0.98 7.51
CA VAL A 99 -6.08 -1.91 6.77
C VAL A 99 -5.09 -2.53 7.73
N GLN A 100 -5.08 -3.86 7.79
CA GLN A 100 -4.05 -4.59 8.50
C GLN A 100 -2.87 -4.84 7.56
N HIS A 101 -1.66 -4.47 7.99
CA HIS A 101 -0.46 -4.63 7.17
C HIS A 101 0.38 -5.84 7.57
N PRO A 102 1.04 -6.49 6.61
CA PRO A 102 1.93 -7.62 6.88
C PRO A 102 3.23 -7.21 7.62
N TYR A 103 3.56 -5.92 7.66
CA TYR A 103 4.75 -5.40 8.36
C TYR A 103 4.75 -5.69 9.87
N GLY A 104 3.60 -5.55 10.53
CA GLY A 104 3.46 -5.80 11.98
C GLY A 104 3.74 -7.28 12.33
N PRO A 105 3.03 -8.23 11.71
CA PRO A 105 3.31 -9.66 11.85
C PRO A 105 4.77 -10.02 11.53
N LEU A 106 5.33 -9.48 10.43
CA LEU A 106 6.72 -9.73 10.04
C LEU A 106 7.70 -9.35 11.15
N MET A 107 7.60 -8.11 11.66
CA MET A 107 8.48 -7.62 12.72
C MET A 107 8.31 -8.40 14.00
N SER A 108 7.07 -8.71 14.39
CA SER A 108 6.77 -9.43 15.62
C SER A 108 7.41 -10.82 15.63
N VAL A 109 7.23 -11.59 14.57
CA VAL A 109 7.75 -12.96 14.49
C VAL A 109 9.28 -12.97 14.37
N LEU A 110 9.87 -12.16 13.49
CA LEU A 110 11.33 -12.13 13.33
C LEU A 110 12.04 -11.61 14.58
N SER A 111 11.43 -10.70 15.35
CA SER A 111 11.99 -10.23 16.62
C SER A 111 11.99 -11.34 17.68
N LYS A 112 10.90 -12.12 17.80
CA LYS A 112 10.82 -13.23 18.76
C LYS A 112 11.87 -14.32 18.50
N ILE A 113 12.20 -14.56 17.24
CA ILE A 113 13.16 -15.61 16.82
C ILE A 113 14.60 -15.06 16.82
N GLY A 114 14.80 -13.77 17.08
CA GLY A 114 16.13 -13.15 17.10
C GLY A 114 16.70 -12.83 15.71
N LEU A 115 15.85 -12.81 14.68
CA LEU A 115 16.24 -12.53 13.29
C LEU A 115 15.97 -11.08 12.84
N ALA A 116 15.55 -10.20 13.75
CA ALA A 116 15.21 -8.81 13.41
C ALA A 116 16.37 -7.99 12.84
N HIS A 117 17.63 -8.32 13.14
CA HIS A 117 18.80 -7.60 12.63
C HIS A 117 19.47 -8.25 11.42
N THR A 118 18.80 -9.23 10.80
CA THR A 118 19.36 -9.99 9.67
C THR A 118 18.93 -9.39 8.33
N PRO A 119 19.69 -9.61 7.24
CA PRO A 119 19.28 -9.19 5.90
C PRO A 119 17.95 -9.81 5.45
N LEU A 120 17.54 -10.91 6.10
CA LEU A 120 16.26 -11.58 5.89
C LEU A 120 15.07 -10.63 6.12
N LEU A 121 15.10 -9.83 7.19
CA LEU A 121 14.01 -8.88 7.49
C LEU A 121 13.87 -7.85 6.36
N ASN A 122 14.98 -7.22 5.97
CA ASN A 122 14.97 -6.18 4.95
C ASN A 122 14.50 -6.72 3.59
N LEU A 123 14.95 -7.93 3.23
CA LEU A 123 14.54 -8.55 1.98
C LEU A 123 13.06 -8.97 2.00
N ALA A 124 12.58 -9.56 3.10
CA ALA A 124 11.17 -9.90 3.27
C ALA A 124 10.28 -8.64 3.25
N TRP A 125 10.73 -7.55 3.87
CA TRP A 125 10.03 -6.26 3.82
C TRP A 125 9.90 -5.72 2.39
N ASN A 126 10.96 -5.86 1.57
CA ASN A 126 10.91 -5.48 0.16
C ASN A 126 9.95 -6.35 -0.65
N PHE A 127 9.96 -7.67 -0.42
CA PHE A 127 8.99 -8.56 -1.07
C PHE A 127 7.54 -8.25 -0.71
N ILE A 128 7.27 -7.84 0.54
CA ILE A 128 5.95 -7.32 0.91
C ILE A 128 5.60 -6.09 0.07
N ASN A 129 6.51 -5.12 -0.06
CA ASN A 129 6.26 -3.90 -0.82
C ASN A 129 5.96 -4.19 -2.30
N ASP A 130 6.67 -5.14 -2.88
CA ASP A 130 6.43 -5.57 -4.26
C ASP A 130 5.09 -6.31 -4.38
N GLY A 131 4.77 -7.16 -3.39
CA GLY A 131 3.51 -7.87 -3.34
C GLY A 131 2.28 -6.97 -3.23
N LEU A 132 2.40 -5.81 -2.57
CA LEU A 132 1.34 -4.81 -2.51
C LEU A 132 1.01 -4.18 -3.87
N ARG A 133 1.95 -4.18 -4.83
CA ARG A 133 1.68 -3.71 -6.19
C ARG A 133 0.72 -4.63 -6.95
N GLY A 134 0.68 -5.91 -6.58
CA GLY A 134 -0.26 -6.90 -7.09
C GLY A 134 -1.51 -7.03 -6.21
N SER A 135 -2.32 -8.06 -6.49
CA SER A 135 -3.57 -8.34 -5.79
C SER A 135 -3.41 -9.23 -4.54
N LEU A 136 -2.17 -9.47 -4.07
CA LEU A 136 -1.90 -10.37 -2.94
C LEU A 136 -2.61 -9.91 -1.66
N CYS A 137 -2.68 -8.61 -1.42
CA CYS A 137 -3.36 -8.01 -0.27
C CYS A 137 -4.89 -8.22 -0.26
N LEU A 138 -5.48 -8.61 -1.40
CA LEU A 138 -6.89 -8.96 -1.51
C LEU A 138 -7.15 -10.46 -1.32
N GLN A 139 -6.14 -11.30 -1.56
CA GLN A 139 -6.28 -12.76 -1.59
C GLN A 139 -5.87 -13.43 -0.28
N PHE A 140 -4.89 -12.87 0.42
CA PHE A 140 -4.29 -13.50 1.61
C PHE A 140 -4.30 -12.57 2.81
N LYS A 141 -4.44 -13.16 4.01
CA LYS A 141 -4.34 -12.39 5.25
C LYS A 141 -2.90 -11.89 5.46
N PRO A 142 -2.70 -10.76 6.16
CA PRO A 142 -1.37 -10.15 6.33
C PRO A 142 -0.29 -11.08 6.88
N HIS A 143 -0.61 -11.96 7.83
CA HIS A 143 0.35 -12.92 8.37
C HIS A 143 0.80 -13.97 7.34
N HIS A 144 -0.08 -14.40 6.43
CA HIS A 144 0.29 -15.30 5.34
C HIS A 144 1.24 -14.62 4.35
N ILE A 145 0.98 -13.36 4.00
CA ILE A 145 1.84 -12.58 3.11
C ILE A 145 3.23 -12.39 3.74
N ALA A 146 3.28 -12.08 5.04
CA ALA A 146 4.54 -11.97 5.78
C ALA A 146 5.32 -13.29 5.80
N ALA A 147 4.64 -14.42 6.06
CA ALA A 147 5.26 -15.74 6.06
C ALA A 147 5.82 -16.12 4.68
N GLY A 148 5.05 -15.87 3.61
CA GLY A 148 5.49 -16.09 2.24
C GLY A 148 6.71 -15.24 1.87
N ALA A 149 6.72 -13.96 2.28
CA ALA A 149 7.85 -13.07 2.05
C ALA A 149 9.12 -13.54 2.79
N VAL A 150 8.99 -14.02 4.03
CA VAL A 150 10.11 -14.62 4.79
C VAL A 150 10.62 -15.89 4.12
N SER A 151 9.73 -16.76 3.64
CA SER A 151 10.11 -17.98 2.92
C SER A 151 10.91 -17.66 1.66
N LEU A 152 10.41 -16.73 0.84
CA LEU A 152 11.08 -16.30 -0.38
C LEU A 152 12.43 -15.66 -0.08
N ALA A 153 12.50 -14.79 0.93
CA ALA A 153 13.74 -14.17 1.38
C ALA A 153 14.76 -15.21 1.87
N GLY A 154 14.32 -16.23 2.60
CA GLY A 154 15.18 -17.33 3.04
C GLY A 154 15.76 -18.11 1.88
N ARG A 155 14.94 -18.45 0.87
CA ARG A 155 15.42 -19.13 -0.35
C ARG A 155 16.46 -18.29 -1.10
N VAL A 156 16.22 -17.00 -1.27
CA VAL A 156 17.14 -16.09 -1.98
C VAL A 156 18.47 -15.92 -1.24
N LEU A 157 18.43 -15.88 0.08
CA LEU A 157 19.63 -15.74 0.92
C LEU A 157 20.32 -17.07 1.24
N ASN A 158 19.80 -18.21 0.75
CA ASN A 158 20.21 -19.56 1.16
C ASN A 158 20.23 -19.72 2.68
N PHE A 159 19.24 -19.14 3.36
CA PHE A 159 19.11 -19.20 4.81
C PHE A 159 18.32 -20.46 5.20
N ASP A 160 18.91 -21.29 6.06
CA ASP A 160 18.28 -22.53 6.54
C ASP A 160 17.14 -22.25 7.53
N LEU A 161 15.94 -21.98 6.99
CA LEU A 161 14.71 -21.79 7.76
C LEU A 161 14.23 -23.07 8.48
N SER A 162 14.81 -24.23 8.17
CA SER A 162 14.57 -25.51 8.87
C SER A 162 15.01 -25.47 10.34
N THR A 163 15.91 -24.56 10.69
CA THR A 163 16.41 -24.36 12.06
C THR A 163 15.37 -23.71 13.00
N ALA A 164 14.30 -23.11 12.45
CA ALA A 164 13.25 -22.46 13.21
C ALA A 164 11.85 -23.04 12.89
N PRO A 165 11.55 -24.30 13.28
CA PRO A 165 10.27 -24.94 12.98
C PRO A 165 9.06 -24.23 13.63
N SER A 166 9.28 -23.48 14.72
CA SER A 166 8.27 -22.64 15.36
C SER A 166 7.88 -21.40 14.54
N LEU A 167 8.65 -21.03 13.52
CA LEU A 167 8.41 -19.83 12.70
C LEU A 167 7.04 -19.88 12.00
N TRP A 168 6.70 -21.01 11.40
CA TRP A 168 5.43 -21.18 10.68
C TRP A 168 4.24 -21.25 11.64
N GLN A 169 4.44 -21.79 12.84
CA GLN A 169 3.43 -21.81 13.90
C GLN A 169 3.14 -20.40 14.42
N GLU A 170 4.17 -19.56 14.59
CA GLU A 170 4.04 -18.15 14.98
C GLU A 170 3.30 -17.30 13.94
N PHE A 171 3.49 -17.59 12.64
CA PHE A 171 2.69 -16.97 11.58
C PHE A 171 1.27 -17.55 11.43
N GLN A 172 0.93 -18.60 12.19
CA GLN A 172 -0.33 -19.35 12.08
C GLN A 172 -0.56 -19.96 10.69
N THR A 173 0.52 -20.32 9.99
CA THR A 173 0.46 -20.83 8.61
C THR A 173 0.92 -22.28 8.52
N THR A 174 0.20 -23.11 7.77
CA THR A 174 0.64 -24.48 7.44
C THR A 174 1.71 -24.44 6.34
N SER A 175 2.74 -25.29 6.43
CA SER A 175 3.84 -25.37 5.44
C SER A 175 3.35 -25.58 4.00
N THR A 176 2.14 -26.12 3.80
CA THR A 176 1.53 -26.39 2.49
C THR A 176 1.09 -25.15 1.72
N ILE A 177 0.91 -23.99 2.39
CA ILE A 177 0.51 -22.73 1.71
C ILE A 177 1.73 -22.02 1.10
N ILE A 178 2.94 -22.40 1.51
CA ILE A 178 4.19 -21.67 1.24
C ILE A 178 5.15 -22.44 0.32
N GLN A 179 4.93 -23.75 0.15
CA GLN A 179 5.69 -24.60 -0.78
C GLN A 179 5.17 -24.46 -2.21
#